data_AF-A0A259PSR9-F1
#
_entry.id   AF-A0A259PSR9-F1
#
_cell.length_a   1.000
_cell.length_b   1.000
_cell.length_c   1.000
_cell.angle_alpha   90.00
_cell.angle_beta   90.00
_cell.angle_gamma   90.00
#
_symmetry.space_group_name_H-M   'P 1'
#
loop_
_entity.id
_entity.type
_entity.pdbx_description
1 polymer ?
#
loop_
_entity_poly.entity_id
_entity_poly.type
_entity_poly.pdbx_seq_one_letter_code
_entity_poly.pdbx_strand_id
1 'polypeptide(L)'
;KANKDARGNPRDGIPFHPYYTVHDLFGLSVFLTIFCAVLFFAPTFGGYFLEHNNFIPANPLKTPPHIAPVWYFTPFYSMLRATTSTSVHIWMAVASVAGLWRAWSLRRHPLRLAVLAAGMAFLLWALATVDAKFWGVVVMGGAVISLFFLPWLDHSAVKSIRYRPKWHLSVLLVFALAFVVLGYFGIEEPSPTGYWISVTCTFIYFGFIWLMPWWSRLGEPRPVPERLVYHPH
;
A
#
# COMPACT_ATOMS: atom_id res chain seq x y z
N LYS A 1 24.40 1.59 -17.79
CA LYS A 1 25.55 1.95 -16.90
C LYS A 1 26.59 2.73 -17.72
N ALA A 2 26.24 3.93 -18.20
CA ALA A 2 27.04 4.64 -19.22
C ALA A 2 28.24 5.43 -18.64
N ASN A 3 28.16 5.88 -17.39
CA ASN A 3 29.14 6.81 -16.82
C ASN A 3 30.14 6.12 -15.89
N LYS A 4 31.03 5.32 -16.46
CA LYS A 4 32.13 4.68 -15.74
C LYS A 4 33.49 5.27 -16.16
N ASP A 5 34.44 5.28 -15.24
CA ASP A 5 35.84 5.59 -15.54
C ASP A 5 36.50 4.42 -16.31
N ALA A 6 37.75 4.60 -16.74
CA ALA A 6 38.52 3.56 -17.43
C ALA A 6 38.76 2.30 -16.57
N ARG A 7 38.54 2.38 -15.25
CA ARG A 7 38.68 1.28 -14.29
C ARG A 7 37.34 0.60 -13.97
N GLY A 8 36.24 1.05 -14.60
CA GLY A 8 34.91 0.51 -14.42
C GLY A 8 34.12 1.07 -13.22
N ASN A 9 34.65 2.08 -12.52
CA ASN A 9 34.02 2.73 -11.38
C ASN A 9 33.04 3.83 -11.82
N PRO A 10 31.92 4.04 -11.11
CA PRO A 10 31.01 5.16 -11.40
C PRO A 10 31.71 6.52 -11.25
N ARG A 11 31.65 7.37 -12.28
CA ARG A 11 32.30 8.71 -12.25
C ARG A 11 31.66 9.69 -11.26
N ASP A 12 30.39 9.47 -10.92
CA ASP A 12 29.63 10.30 -9.98
C ASP A 12 29.59 9.69 -8.56
N GLY A 13 30.30 8.58 -8.34
CA GLY A 13 30.34 7.89 -7.06
C GLY A 13 31.55 8.31 -6.21
N ILE A 14 31.38 8.30 -4.90
CA ILE A 14 32.47 8.38 -3.91
C ILE A 14 32.60 7.02 -3.20
N PRO A 15 33.78 6.70 -2.62
CA PRO A 15 33.95 5.48 -1.84
C PRO A 15 32.90 5.34 -0.75
N PHE A 16 32.44 4.12 -0.50
CA PHE A 16 31.46 3.86 0.56
C PHE A 16 32.02 4.24 1.94
N HIS A 17 33.23 3.75 2.24
CA HIS A 17 33.97 4.11 3.45
C HIS A 17 35.00 5.21 3.14
N PRO A 18 35.12 6.24 3.98
CA PRO A 18 34.40 6.47 5.24
C PRO A 18 33.06 7.21 5.08
N TYR A 19 32.78 7.81 3.93
CA TYR A 19 31.71 8.80 3.76
C TYR A 19 30.31 8.30 4.17
N TYR A 20 29.84 7.22 3.56
CA TYR A 20 28.54 6.65 3.90
C TYR A 20 28.57 5.94 5.26
N THR A 21 29.69 5.32 5.63
CA THR A 21 29.82 4.69 6.95
C THR A 21 29.62 5.68 8.10
N VAL A 22 30.26 6.85 8.03
CA VAL A 22 30.14 7.88 9.07
C VAL A 22 28.74 8.51 9.07
N HIS A 23 28.20 8.81 7.88
CA HIS A 23 26.83 9.32 7.73
C HIS A 23 25.79 8.35 8.32
N ASP A 24 25.89 7.07 7.97
CA ASP A 24 24.94 6.05 8.42
C ASP A 24 25.08 5.77 9.91
N LEU A 25 26.31 5.83 10.46
CA LEU A 25 26.55 5.70 11.90
C LEU A 25 25.94 6.87 12.69
N PHE A 26 25.98 8.08 12.15
CA PHE A 26 25.29 9.22 12.75
C PHE A 26 23.78 9.00 12.77
N GLY A 27 23.18 8.61 11.63
CA GLY A 27 21.77 8.28 11.54
C GLY A 27 21.35 7.15 12.50
N LEU A 28 22.17 6.10 12.58
CA LEU A 28 21.99 4.99 13.52
C LEU A 28 22.05 5.45 14.97
N SER A 29 22.99 6.34 15.31
CA SER A 29 23.13 6.87 16.68
C SER A 29 21.89 7.66 17.10
N VAL A 30 21.35 8.49 16.21
CA VAL A 30 20.09 9.22 16.46
C VAL A 30 18.92 8.25 16.61
N PHE A 31 18.78 7.28 15.71
CA PHE A 31 17.74 6.24 15.79
C PHE A 31 17.82 5.46 17.11
N LEU A 32 19.01 4.99 17.50
CA LEU A 32 19.22 4.25 18.74
C LEU A 32 18.94 5.10 19.97
N THR A 33 19.23 6.40 19.92
CA THR A 33 18.89 7.31 21.02
C THR A 33 17.37 7.39 21.21
N ILE A 34 16.59 7.56 20.14
CA ILE A 34 15.13 7.58 20.19
C ILE A 34 14.58 6.21 20.61
N PHE A 35 15.13 5.12 20.05
CA PHE A 35 14.75 3.75 20.39
C PHE A 35 14.97 3.47 21.89
N CYS A 36 16.15 3.80 22.42
CA CYS A 36 16.44 3.67 23.85
C CYS A 36 15.53 4.57 24.69
N ALA A 37 15.21 5.78 24.23
CA ALA A 37 14.29 6.66 24.95
C ALA A 37 12.89 6.01 25.09
N VAL A 38 12.38 5.41 24.02
CA VAL A 38 11.13 4.62 24.07
C VAL A 38 11.29 3.41 24.98
N LEU A 39 12.34 2.61 24.80
CA LEU A 39 12.58 1.37 25.55
C LEU A 39 12.64 1.60 27.06
N PHE A 40 13.35 2.64 27.50
CA PHE A 40 13.59 2.90 28.92
C PHE A 40 12.53 3.81 29.56
N PHE A 41 11.96 4.78 28.83
CA PHE A 41 11.04 5.77 29.42
C PHE A 41 9.57 5.59 29.01
N ALA A 42 9.26 4.95 27.89
CA ALA A 42 7.89 4.76 27.41
C ALA A 42 7.66 3.39 26.73
N PRO A 43 7.99 2.25 27.38
CA PRO A 43 8.01 0.93 26.74
C PRO A 43 6.63 0.46 26.27
N THR A 44 5.55 0.90 26.92
CA THR A 44 4.18 0.57 26.49
C THR A 44 3.68 1.48 25.37
N PHE A 45 4.24 2.69 25.27
CA PHE A 45 3.81 3.76 24.36
C PHE A 45 2.28 3.92 24.30
N GLY A 46 1.64 4.05 25.46
CA GLY A 46 0.17 4.19 25.53
C GLY A 46 -0.61 2.91 25.18
N GLY A 47 0.04 1.75 25.13
CA GLY A 47 -0.57 0.47 24.77
C GLY A 47 -0.38 0.05 23.31
N TYR A 48 0.26 0.89 22.48
CA TYR A 48 0.55 0.57 21.07
C TYR A 48 1.67 -0.47 20.90
N PHE A 49 2.68 -0.47 21.78
CA PHE A 49 3.80 -1.43 21.71
C PHE A 49 3.57 -2.65 22.59
N LEU A 50 3.24 -2.42 23.86
CA LEU A 50 2.90 -3.47 24.81
C LEU A 50 1.41 -3.37 25.14
N GLU A 51 0.62 -4.23 24.50
CA GLU A 51 -0.81 -4.30 24.72
C GLU A 51 -1.12 -4.82 26.13
N HIS A 52 -1.94 -4.10 26.87
CA HIS A 52 -2.30 -4.44 28.25
C HIS A 52 -2.92 -5.84 28.38
N ASN A 53 -3.67 -6.28 27.35
CA ASN A 53 -4.29 -7.60 27.32
C ASN A 53 -3.28 -8.75 27.34
N ASN A 54 -2.05 -8.53 26.87
CA ASN A 54 -1.01 -9.56 26.82
C ASN A 54 -0.27 -9.76 28.17
N PHE A 55 -0.59 -8.95 29.19
CA PHE A 55 -0.10 -9.17 30.56
C PHE A 55 -1.01 -10.10 31.37
N ILE A 56 -2.17 -10.48 30.82
CA ILE A 56 -3.10 -11.43 31.44
C ILE A 56 -2.83 -12.82 30.84
N PRO A 57 -2.74 -13.90 31.65
CA PRO A 57 -2.60 -15.26 31.13
C PRO A 57 -3.72 -15.61 30.14
N ALA A 58 -3.36 -16.31 29.06
CA ALA A 58 -4.29 -16.68 28.00
C ALA A 58 -5.45 -17.53 28.55
N ASN A 59 -6.68 -17.18 28.16
CA ASN A 59 -7.89 -17.91 28.52
C ASN A 59 -8.68 -18.33 27.25
N PRO A 60 -8.71 -19.63 26.89
CA PRO A 60 -9.42 -20.10 25.69
C PRO A 60 -10.94 -19.87 25.71
N LEU A 61 -11.52 -19.63 26.88
CA LEU A 61 -12.97 -19.44 27.06
C LEU A 61 -13.39 -17.97 27.16
N LYS A 62 -12.44 -17.01 27.10
CA LYS A 62 -12.72 -15.59 27.26
C LYS A 62 -11.87 -14.73 26.34
N THR A 63 -12.51 -14.08 25.36
CA THR A 63 -11.90 -13.04 24.54
C THR A 63 -11.97 -11.69 25.25
N PRO A 64 -10.88 -10.89 25.29
CA PRO A 64 -10.93 -9.52 25.78
C PRO A 64 -11.95 -8.65 25.01
N PRO A 65 -12.61 -7.67 25.67
CA PRO A 65 -13.61 -6.80 25.00
C PRO A 65 -13.05 -6.00 23.83
N HIS A 66 -11.84 -5.44 23.98
CA HIS A 66 -11.14 -4.70 22.94
C HIS A 66 -9.88 -5.46 22.53
N ILE A 67 -9.99 -6.27 21.47
CA ILE A 67 -8.88 -7.03 20.90
C ILE A 67 -8.51 -6.47 19.53
N ALA A 68 -7.37 -5.78 19.48
CA ALA A 68 -6.77 -5.29 18.24
C ALA A 68 -5.47 -6.07 17.98
N PRO A 69 -5.02 -6.19 16.73
CA PRO A 69 -3.69 -6.68 16.46
C PRO A 69 -2.65 -5.58 16.73
N VAL A 70 -1.39 -6.00 16.78
CA VAL A 70 -0.23 -5.10 16.79
C VAL A 70 -0.30 -4.03 15.69
N TRP A 71 0.10 -2.81 16.03
CA TRP A 71 -0.13 -1.59 15.23
C TRP A 71 0.35 -1.65 13.77
N TYR A 72 1.41 -2.41 13.47
CA TYR A 72 1.91 -2.54 12.09
C TYR A 72 1.07 -3.51 11.23
N PHE A 73 0.14 -4.27 11.81
CA PHE A 73 -0.83 -5.10 11.09
C PHE A 73 -2.20 -4.45 10.95
N THR A 74 -2.47 -3.37 11.68
CA THR A 74 -3.80 -2.77 11.74
C THR A 74 -4.32 -2.24 10.40
N PRO A 75 -3.50 -1.69 9.47
CA PRO A 75 -4.02 -1.26 8.17
C PRO A 75 -4.64 -2.42 7.38
N PHE A 76 -3.99 -3.59 7.39
CA PHE A 76 -4.46 -4.78 6.68
C PHE A 76 -5.63 -5.44 7.40
N TYR A 77 -5.59 -5.48 8.72
CA TYR A 77 -6.72 -5.95 9.52
C TYR A 77 -7.98 -5.10 9.32
N SER A 78 -7.82 -3.77 9.20
CA SER A 78 -8.91 -2.83 8.89
C SER A 78 -9.58 -3.16 7.54
N MET A 79 -8.79 -3.49 6.50
CA MET A 79 -9.34 -3.95 5.22
C MET A 79 -10.07 -5.29 5.33
N LEU A 80 -9.55 -6.24 6.12
CA LEU A 80 -10.19 -7.53 6.36
C LEU A 80 -11.59 -7.35 6.97
N ARG A 81 -11.69 -6.60 8.08
CA ARG A 81 -12.98 -6.39 8.78
C ARG A 81 -13.94 -5.48 8.03
N ALA A 82 -13.42 -4.55 7.21
CA ALA A 82 -14.25 -3.74 6.31
C ALA A 82 -14.86 -4.57 5.17
N THR A 83 -14.36 -5.79 4.94
CA THR A 83 -14.90 -6.71 3.97
C THR A 83 -16.12 -7.44 4.53
N THR A 84 -17.30 -6.88 4.25
CA THR A 84 -18.60 -7.47 4.60
C THR A 84 -19.39 -7.77 3.33
N SER A 85 -20.55 -8.43 3.46
CA SER A 85 -21.44 -8.65 2.32
C SER A 85 -21.73 -7.35 1.58
N THR A 86 -21.99 -6.25 2.29
CA THR A 86 -22.24 -4.93 1.67
C THR A 86 -21.08 -4.47 0.78
N SER A 87 -19.83 -4.54 1.25
CA SER A 87 -18.68 -4.10 0.45
C SER A 87 -18.42 -5.03 -0.75
N VAL A 88 -18.67 -6.34 -0.59
CA VAL A 88 -18.58 -7.31 -1.70
C VAL A 88 -19.58 -6.96 -2.81
N HIS A 89 -20.82 -6.61 -2.47
CA HIS A 89 -21.80 -6.14 -3.46
C HIS A 89 -21.36 -4.84 -4.16
N ILE A 90 -20.71 -3.91 -3.43
CA ILE A 90 -20.13 -2.71 -4.04
C ILE A 90 -19.02 -3.08 -5.03
N TRP A 91 -18.14 -4.05 -4.68
CA TRP A 91 -17.12 -4.54 -5.62
C TRP A 91 -17.73 -5.19 -6.84
N MET A 92 -18.79 -5.97 -6.69
CA MET A 92 -19.52 -6.54 -7.82
C MET A 92 -20.10 -5.45 -8.73
N ALA A 93 -20.67 -4.39 -8.16
CA ALA A 93 -21.18 -3.26 -8.94
C ALA A 93 -20.05 -2.55 -9.70
N VAL A 94 -18.93 -2.26 -9.02
CA VAL A 94 -17.75 -1.63 -9.65
C VAL A 94 -17.15 -2.53 -10.74
N ALA A 95 -16.99 -3.83 -10.48
CA ALA A 95 -16.49 -4.79 -11.44
C ALA A 95 -17.41 -4.93 -12.66
N SER A 96 -18.73 -4.91 -12.44
CA SER A 96 -19.73 -4.94 -13.51
C SER A 96 -19.63 -3.69 -14.39
N VAL A 97 -19.55 -2.49 -13.80
CA VAL A 97 -19.38 -1.24 -14.55
C VAL A 97 -18.07 -1.24 -15.35
N ALA A 98 -16.96 -1.63 -14.73
CA ALA A 98 -15.67 -1.75 -15.42
C ALA A 98 -15.70 -2.81 -16.53
N GLY A 99 -16.40 -3.93 -16.31
CA GLY A 99 -16.63 -4.99 -17.28
C GLY A 99 -17.41 -4.51 -18.49
N LEU A 100 -18.52 -3.78 -18.28
CA LEU A 100 -19.33 -3.19 -19.34
C LEU A 100 -18.54 -2.15 -20.14
N TRP A 101 -17.80 -1.28 -19.46
CA TRP A 101 -16.92 -0.31 -20.10
C TRP A 101 -15.85 -1.00 -20.97
N ARG A 102 -15.23 -2.07 -20.45
CA ARG A 102 -14.24 -2.85 -21.20
C ARG A 102 -14.88 -3.58 -22.37
N ALA A 103 -16.06 -4.17 -22.21
CA ALA A 103 -16.81 -4.84 -23.28
C ALA A 103 -17.13 -3.88 -24.42
N TRP A 104 -17.54 -2.65 -24.11
CA TRP A 104 -17.77 -1.60 -25.10
C TRP A 104 -16.50 -1.31 -25.93
N SER A 105 -15.34 -1.21 -25.27
CA SER A 105 -14.05 -1.00 -25.97
C SER A 105 -13.65 -2.19 -26.87
N LEU A 106 -14.21 -3.37 -26.63
CA LEU A 106 -13.91 -4.62 -27.34
C LEU A 106 -15.02 -5.08 -28.29
N ARG A 107 -16.06 -4.26 -28.53
CA ARG A 107 -17.23 -4.61 -29.34
C ARG A 107 -16.94 -5.10 -30.76
N ARG A 108 -15.75 -4.80 -31.30
CA ARG A 108 -15.29 -5.22 -32.63
C ARG A 108 -14.53 -6.56 -32.65
N HIS A 109 -14.26 -7.16 -31.48
CA HIS A 109 -13.47 -8.38 -31.33
C HIS A 109 -14.26 -9.47 -30.59
N PRO A 110 -15.04 -10.32 -31.31
CA PRO A 110 -16.00 -11.23 -30.69
C PRO A 110 -15.35 -12.24 -29.74
N LEU A 111 -14.19 -12.79 -30.09
CA LEU A 111 -13.45 -13.73 -29.22
C LEU A 111 -13.03 -13.09 -27.89
N ARG A 112 -12.50 -11.86 -27.91
CA ARG A 112 -12.08 -11.15 -26.69
C ARG A 112 -13.28 -10.78 -25.81
N LEU A 113 -14.42 -10.48 -26.43
CA LEU A 113 -15.66 -10.18 -25.74
C LEU A 113 -16.25 -11.42 -25.07
N ALA A 114 -16.24 -12.58 -25.74
CA ALA A 114 -16.66 -13.86 -25.16
C ALA A 114 -15.78 -14.25 -23.95
N VAL A 115 -14.46 -14.11 -24.07
CA VAL A 115 -13.53 -14.37 -22.96
C VAL A 115 -13.78 -13.43 -21.78
N LEU A 116 -13.98 -12.13 -22.04
CA LEU A 116 -14.30 -11.16 -21.00
C LEU A 116 -15.63 -11.50 -20.31
N ALA A 117 -16.67 -11.82 -21.09
CA ALA A 117 -17.99 -12.16 -20.56
C ALA A 117 -17.92 -13.42 -19.68
N ALA A 118 -17.24 -14.47 -20.13
CA ALA A 118 -17.04 -15.69 -19.34
C ALA A 118 -16.25 -15.41 -18.05
N GLY A 119 -15.16 -14.64 -18.12
CA GLY A 119 -14.36 -14.26 -16.95
C GLY A 119 -15.16 -13.41 -15.95
N MET A 120 -15.95 -12.45 -16.45
CA MET A 120 -16.80 -11.60 -15.61
C MET A 120 -17.94 -12.41 -14.97
N ALA A 121 -18.58 -13.32 -15.71
CA ALA A 121 -19.61 -14.20 -15.16
C ALA A 121 -19.04 -15.09 -14.05
N PHE A 122 -17.86 -15.67 -14.24
CA PHE A 122 -17.18 -16.44 -13.20
C PHE A 122 -16.84 -15.59 -11.98
N LEU A 123 -16.27 -14.38 -12.18
CA LEU A 123 -15.93 -13.47 -11.09
C LEU A 123 -17.16 -13.08 -10.27
N LEU A 124 -18.25 -12.67 -10.93
CA LEU A 124 -19.49 -12.28 -10.26
C LEU A 124 -20.16 -13.46 -9.55
N TRP A 125 -20.14 -14.64 -10.15
CA TRP A 125 -20.61 -15.86 -9.50
C TRP A 125 -19.79 -16.19 -8.24
N ALA A 126 -18.46 -16.10 -8.31
CA ALA A 126 -17.58 -16.33 -7.16
C ALA A 126 -17.82 -15.29 -6.04
N LEU A 127 -17.95 -14.01 -6.39
CA LEU A 127 -18.25 -12.95 -5.43
C LEU A 127 -19.63 -13.10 -4.77
N ALA A 128 -20.62 -13.64 -5.49
CA ALA A 128 -21.97 -13.83 -4.99
C ALA A 128 -22.14 -15.09 -4.13
N THR A 129 -21.33 -16.13 -4.35
CA THR A 129 -21.51 -17.44 -3.70
C THR A 129 -20.56 -17.68 -2.54
N VAL A 130 -19.36 -17.10 -2.58
CA VAL A 130 -18.35 -17.28 -1.54
C VAL A 130 -18.55 -16.25 -0.43
N ASP A 131 -18.47 -16.70 0.82
CA ASP A 131 -18.72 -15.87 2.01
C ASP A 131 -17.76 -14.66 2.09
N ALA A 132 -18.26 -13.53 2.59
CA ALA A 132 -17.49 -12.30 2.73
C ALA A 132 -16.25 -12.50 3.61
N LYS A 133 -16.31 -13.41 4.59
CA LYS A 133 -15.16 -13.77 5.43
C LYS A 133 -13.96 -14.24 4.62
N PHE A 134 -14.18 -15.05 3.59
CA PHE A 134 -13.10 -15.51 2.70
C PHE A 134 -12.52 -14.33 1.91
N TRP A 135 -13.38 -13.49 1.35
CA TRP A 135 -12.94 -12.31 0.62
C TRP A 135 -12.17 -11.31 1.50
N GLY A 136 -12.48 -11.22 2.79
CA GLY A 136 -11.70 -10.42 3.74
C GLY A 136 -10.26 -10.92 3.88
N VAL A 137 -10.05 -12.24 3.91
CA VAL A 137 -8.71 -12.83 3.91
C VAL A 137 -8.00 -12.58 2.58
N VAL A 138 -8.70 -12.73 1.46
CA VAL A 138 -8.17 -12.45 0.12
C VAL A 138 -7.75 -10.98 0.00
N VAL A 139 -8.54 -10.05 0.51
CA VAL A 139 -8.22 -8.62 0.53
C VAL A 139 -7.01 -8.33 1.39
N MET A 140 -6.95 -8.88 2.61
CA MET A 140 -5.81 -8.69 3.51
C MET A 140 -4.50 -9.20 2.90
N GLY A 141 -4.49 -10.45 2.43
CA GLY A 141 -3.32 -11.06 1.80
C GLY A 141 -2.98 -10.38 0.46
N GLY A 142 -4.00 -10.09 -0.34
CA GLY A 142 -3.89 -9.41 -1.63
C GLY A 142 -3.30 -8.00 -1.49
N ALA A 143 -3.64 -7.27 -0.42
CA ALA A 143 -3.07 -5.95 -0.15
C ALA A 143 -1.55 -6.01 0.03
N VAL A 144 -1.05 -6.96 0.83
CA VAL A 144 0.40 -7.17 1.01
C VAL A 144 1.05 -7.66 -0.29
N ILE A 145 0.46 -8.68 -0.92
CA ILE A 145 0.99 -9.29 -2.16
C ILE A 145 1.06 -8.26 -3.30
N SER A 146 0.09 -7.34 -3.39
CA SER A 146 0.04 -6.31 -4.43
C SER A 146 1.27 -5.39 -4.43
N LEU A 147 1.92 -5.17 -3.28
CA LEU A 147 3.12 -4.34 -3.18
C LEU A 147 4.31 -4.95 -3.94
N PHE A 148 4.37 -6.28 -4.06
CA PHE A 148 5.41 -6.95 -4.84
C PHE A 148 5.28 -6.66 -6.33
N PHE A 149 4.08 -6.32 -6.82
CA PHE A 149 3.86 -6.03 -8.24
C PHE A 149 4.19 -4.58 -8.63
N LEU A 150 4.55 -3.71 -7.67
CA LEU A 150 4.88 -2.31 -7.94
C LEU A 150 5.92 -2.10 -9.05
N PRO A 151 7.02 -2.88 -9.16
CA PRO A 151 7.99 -2.72 -10.24
C PRO A 151 7.43 -2.95 -11.65
N TRP A 152 6.34 -3.71 -11.77
CA TRP A 152 5.67 -4.02 -13.05
C TRP A 152 4.48 -3.11 -13.33
N LEU A 153 3.87 -2.55 -12.28
CA LEU A 153 2.68 -1.69 -12.42
C LEU A 153 3.06 -0.24 -12.73
N ASP A 154 4.24 0.22 -12.28
CA ASP A 154 4.70 1.56 -12.56
C ASP A 154 5.32 1.69 -13.96
N HIS A 155 4.55 2.27 -14.88
CA HIS A 155 4.97 2.53 -16.25
C HIS A 155 5.40 3.98 -16.52
N SER A 156 5.76 4.73 -15.48
CA SER A 156 6.23 6.10 -15.69
C SER A 156 7.57 6.13 -16.42
N ALA A 157 7.73 7.08 -17.35
CA ALA A 157 8.99 7.28 -18.09
C ALA A 157 10.15 7.69 -17.16
N VAL A 158 9.85 8.23 -15.97
CA VAL A 158 10.83 8.78 -15.04
C VAL A 158 10.77 8.08 -13.69
N LYS A 159 11.92 7.64 -13.18
CA LYS A 159 11.99 6.90 -11.91
C LYS A 159 11.74 7.75 -10.67
N SER A 160 12.36 8.93 -10.58
CA SER A 160 12.27 9.77 -9.38
C SER A 160 11.00 10.62 -9.38
N ILE A 161 10.24 10.58 -8.28
CA ILE A 161 9.02 11.39 -8.09
C ILE A 161 9.30 12.89 -8.18
N ARG A 162 10.54 13.33 -7.90
CA ARG A 162 10.95 14.73 -7.99
C ARG A 162 10.74 15.30 -9.39
N TYR A 163 10.85 14.49 -10.44
CA TYR A 163 10.74 14.93 -11.83
C TYR A 163 9.41 14.52 -12.46
N ARG A 164 8.55 13.80 -11.73
CA ARG A 164 7.20 13.48 -12.17
C ARG A 164 6.28 14.71 -12.08
N PRO A 165 5.12 14.69 -12.77
CA PRO A 165 4.06 15.67 -12.58
C PRO A 165 3.70 15.81 -11.09
N LYS A 166 3.52 17.05 -10.61
CA LYS A 166 3.27 17.32 -9.17
C LYS A 166 2.05 16.58 -8.63
N TRP A 167 1.04 16.32 -9.46
CA TRP A 167 -0.15 15.59 -9.03
C TRP A 167 0.13 14.12 -8.68
N HIS A 168 1.21 13.50 -9.18
CA HIS A 168 1.64 12.15 -8.73
C HIS A 168 2.01 12.15 -7.25
N LEU A 169 2.60 13.25 -6.75
CA LEU A 169 2.85 13.42 -5.33
C LEU A 169 1.54 13.49 -4.55
N SER A 170 0.54 14.22 -5.05
CA SER A 170 -0.78 14.27 -4.42
C SER A 170 -1.42 12.88 -4.33
N VAL A 171 -1.30 12.06 -5.37
CA VAL A 171 -1.80 10.67 -5.35
C VAL A 171 -1.06 9.83 -4.30
N LEU A 172 0.28 9.96 -4.22
CA LEU A 172 1.06 9.27 -3.19
C LEU A 172 0.67 9.72 -1.77
N LEU A 173 0.43 11.02 -1.57
CA LEU A 173 -0.01 11.56 -0.29
C LEU A 173 -1.40 11.06 0.10
N VAL A 174 -2.34 11.01 -0.84
CA VAL A 174 -3.68 10.44 -0.62
C VAL A 174 -3.59 8.96 -0.26
N PHE A 175 -2.74 8.19 -0.94
CA PHE A 175 -2.48 6.79 -0.61
C PHE A 175 -1.88 6.64 0.80
N ALA A 176 -0.85 7.42 1.13
CA ALA A 176 -0.21 7.38 2.44
C ALA A 176 -1.20 7.75 3.56
N LEU A 177 -2.02 8.79 3.35
CA LEU A 177 -3.06 9.18 4.29
C LEU A 177 -4.10 8.08 4.47
N ALA A 178 -4.59 7.48 3.38
CA ALA A 178 -5.55 6.37 3.44
C ALA A 178 -4.97 5.17 4.21
N PHE A 179 -3.67 4.87 4.04
CA PHE A 179 -2.99 3.80 4.76
C PHE A 179 -2.90 4.08 6.27
N VAL A 180 -2.59 5.33 6.66
CA VAL A 180 -2.57 5.75 8.07
C VAL A 180 -3.97 5.71 8.68
N VAL A 181 -4.99 6.18 7.96
CA VAL A 181 -6.40 6.13 8.41
C VAL A 181 -6.86 4.68 8.60
N LEU A 182 -6.48 3.77 7.70
CA LEU A 182 -6.73 2.34 7.88
C LEU A 182 -6.04 1.79 9.13
N GLY A 183 -4.80 2.21 9.39
CA GLY A 183 -4.07 1.85 10.61
C GLY A 183 -4.78 2.28 11.89
N TYR A 184 -5.33 3.49 11.91
CA TYR A 184 -6.13 4.01 13.02
C TYR A 184 -7.42 3.20 13.22
N PHE A 185 -8.23 3.01 12.19
CA PHE A 185 -9.49 2.25 12.29
C PHE A 185 -9.31 0.74 12.46
N GLY A 186 -8.10 0.22 12.24
CA GLY A 186 -7.77 -1.15 12.59
C GLY A 186 -7.56 -1.38 14.09
N ILE A 187 -7.31 -0.31 14.85
CA ILE A 187 -7.18 -0.35 16.32
C ILE A 187 -8.53 -0.08 16.97
N GLU A 188 -9.26 0.91 16.45
CA GLU A 188 -10.56 1.32 16.99
C GLU A 188 -11.65 0.25 16.86
N GLU A 189 -12.64 0.34 17.76
CA GLU A 189 -13.81 -0.52 17.75
C GLU A 189 -14.65 -0.36 16.46
N PRO A 190 -15.35 -1.42 16.02
CA PRO A 190 -16.26 -1.32 14.87
C PRO A 190 -17.36 -0.30 15.08
N SER A 191 -17.30 0.79 14.31
CA SER A 191 -18.33 1.81 14.23
C SER A 191 -18.90 1.92 12.80
N PRO A 192 -20.16 2.36 12.62
CA PRO A 192 -20.75 2.54 11.30
C PRO A 192 -19.97 3.54 10.42
N THR A 193 -19.45 4.61 11.02
CA THR A 193 -18.63 5.61 10.31
C THR A 193 -17.26 5.05 9.94
N GLY A 194 -16.59 4.37 10.88
CA GLY A 194 -15.31 3.72 10.63
C GLY A 194 -15.41 2.65 9.53
N TYR A 195 -16.53 1.91 9.48
CA TYR A 195 -16.79 0.95 8.41
C TYR A 195 -16.70 1.59 7.02
N TRP A 196 -17.47 2.66 6.78
CA TRP A 196 -17.48 3.33 5.47
C TRP A 196 -16.14 3.97 5.14
N ILE A 197 -15.46 4.57 6.12
CA ILE A 197 -14.13 5.15 5.92
C ILE A 197 -13.11 4.06 5.54
N SER A 198 -13.11 2.92 6.23
CA SER A 198 -12.21 1.81 5.89
C SER A 198 -12.53 1.20 4.52
N VAL A 199 -13.80 1.07 4.15
CA VAL A 199 -14.18 0.64 2.79
C VAL A 199 -13.63 1.61 1.74
N THR A 200 -13.83 2.92 1.91
CA THR A 200 -13.31 3.94 1.00
C THR A 200 -11.78 3.91 0.92
N CYS A 201 -11.09 3.82 2.06
CA CYS A 201 -9.63 3.76 2.08
C CYS A 201 -9.09 2.48 1.44
N THR A 202 -9.82 1.35 1.55
CA THR A 202 -9.49 0.10 0.86
C THR A 202 -9.57 0.27 -0.67
N PHE A 203 -10.60 0.97 -1.17
CA PHE A 203 -10.67 1.33 -2.58
C PHE A 203 -9.54 2.26 -3.02
N ILE A 204 -9.18 3.24 -2.20
CA ILE A 204 -8.04 4.13 -2.48
C ILE A 204 -6.73 3.32 -2.55
N TYR A 205 -6.51 2.40 -1.61
CA TYR A 205 -5.33 1.54 -1.57
C TYR A 205 -5.19 0.70 -2.85
N PHE A 206 -6.23 -0.06 -3.19
CA PHE A 206 -6.18 -0.90 -4.40
C PHE A 206 -6.24 -0.07 -5.68
N GLY A 207 -6.95 1.05 -5.69
CA GLY A 207 -6.98 1.98 -6.80
C GLY A 207 -5.60 2.56 -7.08
N PHE A 208 -4.85 2.97 -6.04
CA PHE A 208 -3.48 3.45 -6.18
C PHE A 208 -2.60 2.43 -6.89
N ILE A 209 -2.61 1.18 -6.43
CA ILE A 209 -1.73 0.12 -6.94
C ILE A 209 -2.21 -0.36 -8.32
N TRP A 210 -3.46 -0.80 -8.44
CA TRP A 210 -3.94 -1.45 -9.66
C TRP A 210 -4.23 -0.48 -10.79
N LEU A 211 -4.55 0.80 -10.53
CA LEU A 211 -4.68 1.80 -11.59
C LEU A 211 -3.36 2.44 -11.99
N MET A 212 -2.25 2.10 -11.31
CA MET A 212 -0.91 2.62 -11.59
C MET A 212 -0.47 2.50 -13.06
N PRO A 213 -0.75 1.40 -13.78
CA PRO A 213 -0.40 1.30 -15.20
C PRO A 213 -0.99 2.40 -16.08
N TRP A 214 -2.11 2.99 -15.67
CA TRP A 214 -2.77 4.09 -16.36
C TRP A 214 -2.31 5.43 -15.83
N TRP A 215 -2.45 5.69 -14.53
CA TRP A 215 -2.20 7.03 -14.00
C TRP A 215 -0.72 7.39 -14.00
N SER A 216 0.21 6.43 -13.83
CA SER A 216 1.64 6.76 -13.76
C SER A 216 2.26 7.18 -15.11
N ARG A 217 1.56 6.91 -16.22
CA ARG A 217 1.92 7.35 -17.58
C ARG A 217 1.42 8.76 -17.92
N LEU A 218 0.46 9.28 -17.14
CA LEU A 218 -0.19 10.55 -17.45
C LEU A 218 0.66 11.74 -16.96
N GLY A 219 0.69 12.78 -17.80
CA GLY A 219 1.38 14.05 -17.54
C GLY A 219 2.81 14.09 -18.09
N GLU A 220 3.35 15.30 -18.17
CA GLU A 220 4.68 15.55 -18.74
C GLU A 220 5.74 15.59 -17.64
N PRO A 221 6.76 14.70 -17.69
CA PRO A 221 7.85 14.73 -16.74
C PRO A 221 8.79 15.91 -17.02
N ARG A 222 9.36 16.46 -15.94
CA ARG A 222 10.45 17.43 -16.01
C ARG A 222 11.74 16.76 -16.47
N PRO A 223 12.66 17.50 -17.12
CA PRO A 223 13.94 16.94 -17.56
C PRO A 223 14.73 16.43 -16.34
N VAL A 224 15.16 15.18 -16.43
CA VAL A 224 16.04 14.54 -15.44
C VAL A 224 17.48 14.93 -15.78
N PRO A 225 18.28 15.39 -14.81
CA PRO A 225 19.68 15.74 -15.07
C PRO A 225 20.47 14.50 -15.50
N GLU A 226 21.35 14.69 -16.49
CA GLU A 226 22.18 13.60 -17.05
C GLU A 226 23.28 13.13 -16.09
N ARG A 227 23.66 13.99 -15.15
CA ARG A 227 24.65 13.72 -14.10
C ARG A 227 24.18 14.27 -12.75
N LEU A 228 24.77 13.76 -11.68
CA LEU A 228 24.59 14.31 -10.34
C LEU A 228 25.18 15.74 -10.32
N VAL A 229 24.30 16.73 -10.09
CA VAL A 229 24.72 18.11 -9.86
C VAL A 229 25.02 18.26 -8.38
N TYR A 230 26.31 18.35 -8.03
CA TYR A 230 26.72 18.63 -6.66
C TYR A 230 26.62 20.13 -6.39
N HIS A 231 25.82 20.50 -5.41
CA HIS A 231 25.83 21.85 -4.84
C HIS A 231 26.62 21.78 -3.53
N PRO A 232 27.86 22.33 -3.47
CA PRO A 232 28.58 22.44 -2.20
C PRO A 232 27.73 23.26 -1.22
N HIS A 233 27.63 22.75 0.00
CA HIS A 233 26.93 23.37 1.12
C HIS A 233 27.91 24.22 1.91
#